data_AF-A0A2P2FIW1-F1
#
_entry.id   AF-A0A2P2FIW1-F1
#
_cell.length_a   1.000
_cell.length_b   1.000
_cell.length_c   1.000
_cell.angle_alpha   90.00
_cell.angle_beta   90.00
_cell.angle_gamma   90.00
#
_symmetry.space_group_name_H-M   'P 1'
#
loop_
_entity.id
_entity.type
_entity.pdbx_description
1 polymer ?
#
loop_
_entity_poly.entity_id
_entity_poly.type
_entity_poly.pdbx_seq_one_letter_code
_entity_poly.pdbx_strand_id
1 'polypeptide(L)'
;MLCAADAIGVFQVESRAQLATLPRLRPRKFYDLVVEVALIRPGPIQGGSVHPYIARRRGEETWKHEHPLLARSLDRTLGVPLFQDQVIDRTYDQERLRPLGRVALPPLFSDHQGW
;
A
#
# COMPACT_ATOMS: atom_id res chain seq x y z
N MET A 1 -0.19 -22.68 -8.33
CA MET A 1 -1.44 -22.24 -7.70
C MET A 1 -1.62 -20.73 -7.82
N LEU A 2 -1.26 -19.88 -6.83
CA LEU A 2 -1.64 -18.46 -6.78
C LEU A 2 -1.25 -17.60 -8.00
N CYS A 3 -0.07 -17.80 -8.59
CA CYS A 3 0.34 -17.03 -9.77
C CYS A 3 -0.49 -17.32 -11.03
N ALA A 4 -1.23 -18.42 -11.04
CA ALA A 4 -2.14 -18.79 -12.12
C ALA A 4 -3.59 -18.40 -11.79
N ALA A 5 -3.82 -17.63 -10.72
CA ALA A 5 -5.16 -17.36 -10.17
C ALA A 5 -5.94 -18.61 -9.77
N ASP A 6 -5.23 -19.71 -9.49
CA ASP A 6 -5.84 -20.89 -8.89
C ASP A 6 -5.84 -20.67 -7.38
N ALA A 7 -6.92 -20.07 -6.89
CA ALA A 7 -7.07 -19.61 -5.51
C ALA A 7 -8.51 -19.68 -4.97
N ILE A 8 -9.40 -20.41 -5.65
CA ILE A 8 -10.77 -20.63 -5.16
C ILE A 8 -10.71 -21.43 -3.85
N GLY A 9 -11.41 -20.96 -2.81
CA GLY A 9 -11.36 -21.56 -1.48
C GLY A 9 -10.11 -21.20 -0.68
N VAL A 10 -9.24 -20.33 -1.21
CA VAL A 10 -8.09 -19.80 -0.48
C VAL A 10 -8.51 -18.52 0.21
N PHE A 11 -8.56 -18.59 1.53
CA PHE A 11 -8.95 -17.47 2.38
C PHE A 11 -8.22 -16.18 1.99
N GLN A 12 -8.98 -15.09 1.93
CA GLN A 12 -8.51 -13.73 1.63
C GLN A 12 -7.95 -13.50 0.23
N VAL A 13 -7.87 -14.46 -0.71
CA VAL A 13 -7.32 -14.23 -2.07
C VAL A 13 -8.14 -14.87 -3.20
N GLU A 14 -9.44 -15.05 -2.98
CA GLU A 14 -10.35 -15.77 -3.88
C GLU A 14 -11.33 -14.89 -4.66
N SER A 15 -11.47 -13.62 -4.30
CA SER A 15 -12.47 -12.75 -4.93
C SER A 15 -12.12 -12.44 -6.39
N ARG A 16 -13.11 -12.06 -7.21
CA ARG A 16 -12.91 -11.76 -8.65
C ARG A 16 -11.77 -10.76 -8.90
N ALA A 17 -11.69 -9.69 -8.11
CA ALA A 17 -10.66 -8.67 -8.26
C ALA A 17 -9.26 -9.22 -7.92
N GLN A 18 -9.17 -10.14 -6.96
CA GLN A 18 -7.93 -10.80 -6.56
C GLN A 18 -7.47 -11.79 -7.61
N LEU A 19 -8.38 -12.64 -8.11
CA LEU A 19 -8.11 -13.56 -9.21
C LEU A 19 -7.64 -12.83 -10.48
N ALA A 20 -8.18 -11.65 -10.77
CA ALA A 20 -7.72 -10.83 -11.90
C ALA A 20 -6.32 -10.23 -11.67
N THR A 21 -5.94 -10.00 -10.41
CA THR A 21 -4.69 -9.32 -10.04
C THR A 21 -3.54 -10.30 -9.82
N LEU A 22 -3.81 -11.48 -9.27
CA LEU A 22 -2.82 -12.51 -8.92
C LEU A 22 -1.87 -12.90 -10.08
N PRO A 23 -2.32 -13.12 -11.33
CA PRO A 23 -1.44 -13.40 -12.46
C PRO A 23 -0.56 -12.21 -12.83
N ARG A 24 -1.00 -11.00 -12.46
CA ARG A 24 -0.25 -9.77 -12.72
C ARG A 24 0.80 -9.52 -11.64
N LEU A 25 0.43 -9.71 -10.38
CA LEU A 25 1.28 -9.55 -9.21
C LEU A 25 2.36 -10.64 -9.12
N ARG A 26 2.04 -11.88 -9.53
CA ARG A 26 2.91 -13.06 -9.47
C ARG A 26 3.60 -13.19 -8.10
N PRO A 27 2.87 -13.41 -7.00
CA PRO A 27 3.46 -13.50 -5.67
C PRO A 27 4.52 -14.61 -5.58
N ARG A 28 5.63 -14.35 -4.88
CA ARG A 28 6.76 -15.27 -4.66
C ARG A 28 7.11 -15.45 -3.18
N LYS A 29 6.70 -14.50 -2.34
CA LYS A 29 6.93 -14.51 -0.89
C LYS A 29 5.66 -14.08 -0.15
N PHE A 30 5.57 -14.42 1.13
CA PHE A 30 4.43 -14.08 1.97
C PHE A 30 4.06 -12.59 1.93
N TYR A 31 5.06 -11.71 1.96
CA TYR A 31 4.83 -10.26 1.90
C TYR A 31 4.08 -9.81 0.63
N ASP A 32 4.18 -10.55 -0.48
CA ASP A 32 3.43 -10.22 -1.68
C ASP A 32 1.93 -10.45 -1.50
N LEU A 33 1.53 -11.42 -0.67
CA LEU A 33 0.12 -11.66 -0.31
C LEU A 33 -0.42 -10.58 0.62
N VAL A 34 0.43 -10.08 1.54
CA VAL A 34 0.07 -8.93 2.38
C VAL A 34 -0.24 -7.71 1.51
N VAL A 35 0.56 -7.48 0.46
CA VAL A 35 0.33 -6.39 -0.49
C VAL A 35 -0.89 -6.65 -1.38
N GLU A 36 -1.10 -7.89 -1.84
CA GLU A 36 -2.29 -8.29 -2.61
C GLU A 36 -3.57 -7.87 -1.89
N VAL A 37 -3.70 -8.30 -0.62
CA VAL A 37 -4.89 -8.05 0.20
C VAL A 37 -5.04 -6.56 0.50
N ALA A 38 -3.94 -5.81 0.59
CA ALA A 38 -3.98 -4.37 0.78
C ALA A 38 -4.40 -3.62 -0.50
N LEU A 39 -3.97 -4.07 -1.68
CA LEU A 39 -4.28 -3.45 -2.96
C LEU A 39 -5.74 -3.61 -3.35
N ILE A 40 -6.35 -4.74 -3.04
CA ILE A 40 -7.76 -5.02 -3.37
C ILE A 40 -8.67 -4.53 -2.24
N ARG A 41 -8.65 -3.21 -2.05
CA ARG A 41 -9.50 -2.48 -1.09
C ARG A 41 -10.04 -1.20 -1.74
N PRO A 42 -11.18 -0.65 -1.27
CA PRO A 42 -11.79 0.54 -1.86
C PRO A 42 -10.81 1.71 -2.01
N GLY A 43 -10.03 2.03 -0.97
CA GLY A 43 -9.06 3.13 -1.00
C GLY A 43 -8.04 3.03 -2.14
N PRO A 44 -7.19 1.98 -2.20
CA PRO A 44 -6.21 1.83 -3.27
C PRO A 44 -6.80 1.67 -4.68
N ILE A 45 -7.99 1.05 -4.81
CA ILE A 45 -8.68 0.93 -6.10
C ILE A 45 -9.14 2.31 -6.60
N GLN A 46 -9.83 3.07 -5.74
CA GLN A 46 -10.34 4.41 -6.08
C GLN A 46 -9.19 5.41 -6.27
N GLY A 47 -8.11 5.28 -5.49
CA GLY A 47 -6.90 6.07 -5.60
C GLY A 47 -5.97 5.65 -6.75
N GLY A 48 -6.41 4.77 -7.65
CA GLY A 48 -5.64 4.39 -8.85
C GLY A 48 -4.29 3.72 -8.56
N SER A 49 -4.10 3.18 -7.35
CA SER A 49 -2.81 2.75 -6.83
C SER A 49 -2.42 1.32 -7.26
N VAL A 50 -3.39 0.55 -7.75
CA VAL A 50 -3.17 -0.84 -8.19
C VAL A 50 -2.25 -0.93 -9.40
N HIS A 51 -2.48 -0.08 -10.41
CA HIS A 51 -1.71 -0.12 -11.65
C HIS A 51 -0.22 0.25 -11.45
N PRO A 52 0.11 1.38 -10.77
CA PRO A 52 1.50 1.73 -10.50
C PRO A 52 2.26 0.67 -9.70
N TYR A 53 1.61 0.06 -8.70
CA TYR A 53 2.27 -1.00 -7.93
C TYR A 53 2.65 -2.19 -8.83
N ILE A 54 1.72 -2.67 -9.66
CA ILE A 54 1.95 -3.82 -10.54
C ILE A 54 3.04 -3.52 -11.58
N ALA A 55 2.99 -2.33 -12.21
CA ALA A 55 3.98 -1.91 -13.18
C ALA A 55 5.40 -1.90 -12.58
N ARG A 56 5.54 -1.28 -11.39
CA ARG A 56 6.82 -1.24 -10.66
C ARG A 56 7.27 -2.62 -10.22
N ARG A 57 6.35 -3.47 -9.78
CA ARG A 57 6.66 -4.85 -9.37
C ARG A 57 7.17 -5.71 -10.53
N ARG A 58 6.70 -5.44 -11.75
CA ARG A 58 7.14 -6.10 -12.99
C ARG A 58 8.39 -5.49 -13.61
N GLY A 59 8.89 -4.37 -13.06
CA GLY A 59 10.01 -3.62 -13.62
C GLY A 59 9.64 -2.81 -14.87
N GLU A 60 8.36 -2.60 -15.13
CA GLU A 60 7.86 -1.74 -16.22
C GLU A 60 8.03 -0.24 -15.85
N GLU A 61 8.03 0.07 -14.55
CA GLU A 61 8.28 1.40 -14.00
C GLU A 61 9.30 1.35 -12.86
N THR A 62 10.04 2.43 -12.64
CA THR A 62 10.95 2.57 -11.50
C THR A 62 10.34 3.48 -10.44
N TRP A 63 10.24 3.00 -9.20
CA TRP A 63 10.03 3.86 -8.04
C TRP A 63 11.33 4.61 -7.71
N LYS A 64 11.23 5.93 -7.55
CA LYS A 64 12.28 6.78 -6.97
C LYS A 64 11.64 7.67 -5.92
N HIS A 65 12.22 7.71 -4.73
CA HIS A 65 11.76 8.60 -3.68
C HIS A 65 12.26 10.02 -3.95
N GLU A 66 11.36 11.00 -3.84
CA GLU A 66 11.73 12.43 -3.93
C GLU A 66 12.51 12.91 -2.69
N HIS A 67 12.33 12.21 -1.55
CA HIS A 67 12.95 12.57 -0.29
C HIS A 67 13.36 11.30 0.49
N PRO A 68 14.56 11.27 1.13
CA PRO A 68 15.05 10.08 1.85
C PRO A 68 14.11 9.52 2.92
N LEU A 69 13.33 10.38 3.57
CA LEU A 69 12.33 9.95 4.60
C LEU A 69 11.21 9.08 4.01
N LEU A 70 10.98 9.16 2.69
CA LEU A 70 9.99 8.30 2.02
C LEU A 70 10.51 6.90 1.76
N ALA A 71 11.84 6.71 1.71
CA ALA A 71 12.45 5.42 1.41
C ALA A 71 12.04 4.37 2.46
N ARG A 72 12.15 4.73 3.75
CA ARG A 72 11.83 3.84 4.87
C ARG A 72 10.39 3.34 4.83
N SER A 73 9.44 4.24 4.56
CA SER A 73 8.02 3.93 4.58
C SER A 73 7.55 3.26 3.29
N LEU A 74 8.03 3.69 2.11
CA LEU A 74 7.44 3.31 0.83
C LEU A 74 8.26 2.36 -0.04
N ASP A 75 9.54 2.12 0.23
CA ASP A 75 10.36 1.26 -0.65
C ASP A 75 9.79 -0.17 -0.71
N ARG A 76 9.30 -0.68 0.41
CA ARG A 76 8.69 -2.01 0.50
C ARG A 76 7.40 -2.13 -0.32
N THR A 77 6.68 -1.02 -0.50
CA THR A 77 5.44 -0.95 -1.28
C THR A 77 5.65 -0.22 -2.61
N LEU A 78 6.90 -0.11 -3.07
CA LEU A 78 7.26 0.46 -4.37
C LEU A 78 6.66 1.85 -4.58
N GLY A 79 6.66 2.71 -3.55
CA GLY A 79 6.12 4.07 -3.66
C GLY A 79 4.62 4.21 -3.47
N VAL A 80 3.90 3.12 -3.18
CA VAL A 80 2.43 3.14 -3.02
C VAL A 80 2.06 3.08 -1.54
N PRO A 81 1.32 4.05 -0.98
CA PRO A 81 0.88 3.99 0.41
C PRO A 81 -0.26 2.97 0.56
N LEU A 82 0.02 1.85 1.24
CA LEU A 82 -0.92 0.73 1.42
C LEU A 82 -1.30 0.49 2.88
N PHE A 83 -0.45 0.90 3.83
CA PHE A 83 -0.62 0.61 5.25
C PHE A 83 -0.70 1.90 6.06
N GLN A 84 -1.49 1.87 7.15
CA GLN A 84 -1.67 3.02 8.04
C GLN A 84 -0.34 3.45 8.70
N ASP A 85 0.51 2.49 9.07
CA ASP A 85 1.82 2.74 9.68
C ASP A 85 2.75 3.57 8.78
N GLN A 86 2.54 3.56 7.45
CA GLN A 86 3.33 4.36 6.51
C GLN A 86 2.97 5.86 6.56
N VAL A 87 1.76 6.20 6.99
CA VAL A 87 1.32 7.59 7.19
C VAL A 87 1.89 8.12 8.50
N ILE A 88 1.91 7.28 9.54
CA ILE A 88 2.42 7.62 10.86
C ILE A 88 3.94 7.87 10.81
N ASP A 89 4.71 7.02 10.13
CA ASP A 89 6.17 7.21 9.96
C ASP A 89 6.49 8.52 9.21
N ARG A 90 5.68 8.91 8.22
CA ARG A 90 5.83 10.21 7.53
C ARG A 90 5.61 11.41 8.46
N THR A 91 4.58 11.36 9.30
CA THR A 91 4.23 12.48 10.20
C THR A 91 5.28 12.65 11.30
N TYR A 92 5.71 11.56 11.94
CA TYR A 92 6.74 11.64 12.98
C TYR A 92 8.10 12.12 12.48
N ASP A 93 8.50 11.74 11.26
CA ASP A 93 9.79 12.16 10.69
C ASP A 93 9.79 13.64 10.29
N GLN A 94 8.65 14.17 9.83
CA GLN A 94 8.48 15.61 9.60
C GLN A 94 8.43 16.43 10.89
N GLU A 95 7.86 15.88 11.97
CA GLU A 95 7.79 16.57 13.27
C GLU A 95 9.16 16.77 13.91
N ARG A 96 10.12 15.86 13.66
CA ARG A 96 11.52 16.01 14.13
C ARG A 96 12.27 17.18 13.47
N LEU A 97 11.76 17.69 12.34
CA LEU A 97 12.32 18.84 11.61
C LEU A 97 11.72 20.19 12.03
N ARG A 98 10.73 20.23 12.94
CA ARG A 98 10.18 21.49 13.47
C ARG A 98 10.78 21.84 14.83
N PRO A 99 11.26 23.09 15.05
CA PRO A 99 11.65 23.52 16.39
C PRO A 99 10.42 23.47 17.32
N LEU A 100 10.59 22.80 18.47
CA LEU A 100 9.54 22.44 19.44
C LEU A 100 8.64 23.63 19.82
N GLY A 101 7.47 23.71 19.20
CA GLY A 101 6.33 24.52 19.62
C GLY A 101 5.10 23.61 19.72
N ARG A 102 4.34 23.72 20.81
CA ARG A 102 3.20 22.86 21.21
C ARG A 102 2.45 22.23 20.03
N VAL A 103 2.47 20.90 19.98
CA VAL A 103 1.72 20.12 18.99
C VAL A 103 0.26 20.02 19.44
N ALA A 104 -0.65 20.63 18.68
CA ALA A 104 -2.05 20.22 18.65
C ALA A 104 -2.18 19.16 17.56
N LEU A 105 -2.52 17.92 17.94
CA LEU A 105 -2.90 16.88 16.98
C LEU A 105 -4.15 17.38 16.24
N PRO A 106 -4.15 17.48 14.89
CA PRO A 106 -5.39 17.77 14.17
C PRO A 106 -6.38 16.61 14.43
N PRO A 107 -7.69 16.88 14.59
CA PRO A 107 -8.69 15.82 14.67
C PRO A 107 -8.72 15.12 13.32
N LEU A 108 -7.99 14.01 13.22
CA LEU A 108 -8.06 13.10 12.10
C LEU A 108 -9.32 12.25 12.29
N PHE A 109 -10.23 12.35 11.32
CA PHE A 109 -11.53 11.67 11.24
C PHE A 109 -12.61 12.24 12.17
N SER A 110 -13.26 13.32 11.71
CA SER A 110 -14.60 13.68 12.19
C SER A 110 -15.61 12.66 11.68
N ASP A 111 -16.05 11.76 12.58
CA ASP A 111 -17.40 11.20 12.82
C ASP A 111 -18.43 10.95 11.70
N HIS A 112 -18.10 11.02 10.41
CA HIS A 112 -19.06 10.69 9.36
C HIS A 112 -18.41 9.94 8.21
N GLN A 113 -18.26 8.63 8.39
CA GLN A 113 -18.78 7.60 7.49
C GLN A 113 -18.31 6.23 7.99
N GLY A 114 -19.29 5.36 8.26
CA GLY A 114 -19.04 3.97 8.63
C GLY A 114 -18.27 3.25 7.53
N TRP A 115 -17.20 2.59 7.96
CA TRP A 115 -16.43 1.60 7.21
C TRP A 115 -16.56 0.26 7.94
#